data_AF-A0A2T5DC04-F1
#
_entry.id   AF-A0A2T5DC04-F1
#
_cell.length_a   1.000
_cell.length_b   1.000
_cell.length_c   1.000
_cell.angle_alpha   90.00
_cell.angle_beta   90.00
_cell.angle_gamma   90.00
#
_symmetry.space_group_name_H-M   'P 1'
#
loop_
_entity.id
_entity.type
_entity.pdbx_description
1 polymer ?
#
loop_
_entity_poly.entity_id
_entity_poly.type
_entity_poly.pdbx_seq_one_letter_code
_entity_poly.pdbx_strand_id
1 'polypeptide(L)'
;MVLRYPNGRPYIKDASSKEKKQVKRNPHTEFGNRGMRFEEAINESNEYYLAHQMAVIHKKPTPVQIVKVDYPRRSAAVIKEAYFTQASTTDYNGVYRGFYLDFEAKETKNKTSFPFKNFHPHQISHMEACLKQGGICFVLLWFSALQRCFYLDSTHLVHYWHEQQTQGRKSLPLSLIEKLGIEIPSGFAPRVPYLQAIDQYLESNEGEPKNAN
;
A
#
# COMPACT_ATOMS: atom_id res chain seq x y z
N MET A 1 66.40 -10.65 11.06
CA MET A 1 66.88 -10.67 9.66
C MET A 1 65.69 -10.33 8.78
N VAL A 2 65.71 -9.19 8.06
CA VAL A 2 64.56 -8.74 7.24
C VAL A 2 64.64 -9.41 5.87
N LEU A 3 63.63 -10.20 5.51
CA LEU A 3 63.55 -10.79 4.17
C LEU A 3 63.30 -9.66 3.15
N ARG A 4 64.19 -9.51 2.17
CA ARG A 4 64.06 -8.52 1.08
C ARG A 4 63.92 -9.24 -0.24
N TYR A 5 63.12 -8.67 -1.15
CA TYR A 5 63.02 -9.18 -2.51
C TYR A 5 64.23 -8.75 -3.37
N PRO A 6 64.49 -9.42 -4.51
CA PRO A 6 65.61 -9.12 -5.42
C PRO A 6 65.68 -7.66 -5.91
N ASN A 7 64.59 -6.91 -5.77
CA ASN A 7 64.47 -5.52 -6.19
C ASN A 7 64.69 -4.54 -5.01
N GLY A 8 65.25 -5.01 -3.89
CA GLY A 8 65.67 -4.20 -2.74
C GLY A 8 64.56 -3.77 -1.76
N ARG A 9 63.29 -4.02 -2.07
CA ARG A 9 62.15 -3.65 -1.21
C ARG A 9 61.97 -4.64 -0.04
N PRO A 10 61.74 -4.15 1.19
CA PRO A 10 61.52 -5.00 2.36
C PRO A 10 60.16 -5.71 2.30
N TYR A 11 60.11 -6.99 2.70
CA TYR A 11 58.87 -7.74 2.85
C TYR A 11 58.13 -7.29 4.12
N ILE A 12 56.93 -6.72 3.95
CA ILE A 12 56.04 -6.33 5.06
C ILE A 12 54.88 -7.32 5.10
N LYS A 13 54.69 -7.98 6.25
CA LYS A 13 53.66 -9.00 6.46
C LYS A 13 52.47 -8.43 7.22
N ASP A 14 51.79 -7.44 6.64
CA ASP A 14 50.51 -6.94 7.15
C ASP A 14 49.35 -7.61 6.40
N ALA A 15 48.97 -8.79 6.88
CA ALA A 15 47.68 -9.40 6.59
C ALA A 15 46.68 -8.94 7.67
N SER A 16 46.26 -7.67 7.60
CA SER A 16 45.05 -7.22 8.27
C SER A 16 43.91 -7.17 7.25
N SER A 17 42.84 -7.88 7.59
CA SER A 17 41.61 -8.03 6.82
C SER A 17 41.10 -6.69 6.29
N LYS A 18 41.09 -6.52 4.96
CA LYS A 18 40.31 -5.45 4.32
C LYS A 18 38.81 -5.70 4.59
N GLU A 19 38.27 -5.11 5.64
CA GLU A 19 36.84 -4.86 5.72
C GLU A 19 36.45 -4.03 4.50
N LYS A 20 35.57 -4.58 3.68
CA LYS A 20 35.01 -3.88 2.52
C LYS A 20 34.13 -2.73 3.05
N LYS A 21 34.68 -1.51 3.10
CA LYS A 21 33.87 -0.29 3.29
C LYS A 21 32.83 -0.22 2.18
N GLN A 22 31.57 -0.44 2.51
CA GLN A 22 30.45 -0.16 1.61
C GLN A 22 30.47 1.33 1.26
N VAL A 23 30.56 1.63 -0.03
CA VAL A 23 30.45 2.99 -0.56
C VAL A 23 29.04 3.50 -0.26
N LYS A 24 28.95 4.63 0.45
CA LYS A 24 27.69 5.36 0.67
C LYS A 24 27.09 5.73 -0.70
N ARG A 25 25.96 5.11 -1.06
CA ARG A 25 25.14 5.56 -2.19
C ARG A 25 24.39 6.84 -1.80
N ASN A 26 24.56 7.90 -2.58
CA ASN A 26 23.72 9.09 -2.51
C ASN A 26 22.27 8.73 -2.83
N PRO A 27 21.25 9.29 -2.14
CA PRO A 27 19.85 8.98 -2.38
C PRO A 27 19.24 9.83 -3.51
N HIS A 28 20.01 10.23 -4.51
CA HIS A 28 19.42 10.62 -5.79
C HIS A 28 19.14 9.35 -6.57
N THR A 29 18.07 8.68 -6.17
CA THR A 29 17.42 7.66 -6.98
C THR A 29 16.72 8.36 -8.13
N GLU A 30 17.46 8.62 -9.21
CA GLU A 30 16.85 8.69 -10.53
C GLU A 30 16.37 7.27 -10.87
N PHE A 31 15.12 7.00 -10.52
CA PHE A 31 14.42 5.80 -10.96
C PHE A 31 14.17 5.92 -12.45
N GLY A 32 15.15 5.50 -13.26
CA GLY A 32 14.89 5.19 -14.65
C GLY A 32 13.75 4.18 -14.74
N ASN A 33 12.63 4.58 -15.36
CA ASN A 33 11.47 3.79 -15.82
C ASN A 33 11.56 2.26 -15.63
N ARG A 34 11.49 1.80 -14.38
CA ARG A 34 11.32 0.40 -14.00
C ARG A 34 10.06 0.36 -13.15
N GLY A 35 8.95 -0.09 -13.75
CA GLY A 35 7.62 -0.28 -13.17
C GLY A 35 7.38 0.38 -11.80
N MET A 36 6.73 1.54 -11.81
CA MET A 36 6.23 2.21 -10.60
C MET A 36 5.48 1.23 -9.72
N ARG A 37 5.70 1.28 -8.39
CA ARG A 37 4.98 0.41 -7.46
C ARG A 37 3.53 0.85 -7.40
N PHE A 38 2.60 -0.10 -7.24
CA PHE A 38 1.18 0.22 -7.19
C PHE A 38 0.84 1.25 -6.09
N GLU A 39 1.49 1.14 -4.95
CA GLU A 39 1.37 2.09 -3.84
C GLU A 39 1.83 3.51 -4.22
N GLU A 40 2.94 3.64 -4.96
CA GLU A 40 3.45 4.93 -5.44
C GLU A 40 2.47 5.56 -6.43
N ALA A 41 1.90 4.76 -7.33
CA ALA A 41 0.89 5.23 -8.28
C ALA A 41 -0.38 5.74 -7.60
N ILE A 42 -0.80 5.12 -6.49
CA ILE A 42 -1.93 5.59 -5.68
C ILE A 42 -1.56 6.91 -4.99
N ASN A 43 -0.37 7.02 -4.41
CA ASN A 43 0.07 8.25 -3.75
C ASN A 43 0.14 9.43 -4.73
N GLU A 44 0.72 9.24 -5.92
CA GLU A 44 0.71 10.26 -6.98
C GLU A 44 -0.71 10.65 -7.39
N SER A 45 -1.62 9.68 -7.44
CA SER A 45 -3.03 9.95 -7.76
C SER A 45 -3.72 10.75 -6.65
N ASN A 46 -3.43 10.45 -5.38
CA ASN A 46 -3.96 11.18 -4.23
C ASN A 46 -3.44 12.63 -4.20
N GLU A 47 -2.16 12.84 -4.48
CA GLU A 47 -1.57 14.17 -4.62
C GLU A 47 -2.23 14.95 -5.76
N TYR A 48 -2.48 14.30 -6.89
CA TYR A 48 -3.21 14.89 -8.01
C TYR A 48 -4.62 15.31 -7.59
N TYR A 49 -5.38 14.45 -6.91
CA TYR A 49 -6.73 14.78 -6.45
C TYR A 49 -6.75 15.95 -5.47
N LEU A 50 -5.77 16.01 -4.57
CA LEU A 50 -5.63 17.09 -3.60
C LEU A 50 -5.31 18.41 -4.31
N ALA A 51 -4.33 18.41 -5.23
CA ALA A 51 -3.90 19.60 -5.96
C ALA A 51 -5.01 20.18 -6.84
N HIS A 52 -5.89 19.33 -7.38
CA HIS A 52 -7.03 19.72 -8.21
C HIS A 52 -8.32 19.90 -7.41
N GLN A 53 -8.26 19.88 -6.07
CA GLN A 53 -9.42 20.04 -5.18
C GLN A 53 -10.56 19.04 -5.45
N MET A 54 -10.23 17.85 -5.96
CA MET A 54 -11.20 16.80 -6.26
C MET A 54 -11.56 16.00 -5.01
N ALA A 55 -10.54 15.58 -4.24
CA ALA A 55 -10.70 14.79 -3.03
C ALA A 55 -9.53 15.03 -2.07
N VAL A 56 -9.75 14.79 -0.78
CA VAL A 56 -8.71 14.89 0.26
C VAL A 56 -8.49 13.50 0.84
N ILE A 57 -7.47 12.79 0.34
CA ILE A 57 -7.21 11.38 0.65
C ILE A 57 -5.73 11.21 1.00
N HIS A 58 -5.45 10.49 2.09
CA HIS A 58 -4.10 10.29 2.58
C HIS A 58 -3.84 8.82 2.95
N LYS A 59 -2.58 8.42 2.83
CA LYS A 59 -2.09 7.17 3.39
C LYS A 59 -1.82 7.36 4.89
N LYS A 60 -2.28 6.43 5.72
CA LYS A 60 -1.93 6.37 7.13
C LYS A 60 -0.45 5.98 7.27
N PRO A 61 0.32 6.66 8.14
CA PRO A 61 1.71 6.32 8.37
C PRO A 61 1.82 4.94 9.01
N THR A 62 2.92 4.23 8.72
CA THR A 62 3.19 2.93 9.31
C THR A 62 3.22 3.04 10.84
N PRO A 63 2.40 2.26 11.57
CA PRO A 63 2.30 2.40 13.01
C PRO A 63 3.58 1.87 13.68
N VAL A 64 4.20 2.73 14.48
CA VAL A 64 5.42 2.43 15.25
C VAL A 64 5.21 2.77 16.71
N GLN A 65 5.55 1.84 17.59
CA GLN A 65 5.63 2.09 19.02
C GLN A 65 7.02 2.62 19.35
N ILE A 66 7.08 3.91 19.67
CA ILE A 66 8.31 4.57 20.08
C ILE A 66 8.61 4.21 21.53
N VAL A 67 9.80 3.67 21.79
CA VAL A 67 10.23 3.26 23.14
C VAL A 67 11.24 4.22 23.71
N LYS A 68 12.18 4.71 22.90
CA LYS A 68 13.21 5.63 23.35
C LYS A 68 13.41 6.77 22.37
N VAL A 69 13.41 7.98 22.90
CA VAL A 69 13.65 9.22 22.15
C VAL A 69 14.74 10.01 22.86
N ASP A 70 15.74 10.43 22.10
CA ASP A 70 16.75 11.37 22.55
C ASP A 70 16.45 12.77 22.00
N TYR A 71 16.72 13.80 22.81
CA TYR A 71 16.54 15.21 22.43
C TYR A 71 17.88 15.94 22.45
N PRO A 72 18.68 15.88 21.37
CA PRO A 72 20.00 16.52 21.37
C PRO A 72 19.92 18.06 21.47
N ARG A 73 18.85 18.68 20.99
CA ARG A 73 18.56 20.14 21.05
C ARG A 73 17.05 20.37 21.03
N ARG A 74 16.56 21.55 21.46
CA ARG A 74 15.11 21.85 21.52
C ARG A 74 14.35 21.68 20.19
N SER A 75 15.03 21.79 19.05
CA SER A 75 14.43 21.69 17.72
C SER A 75 14.51 20.29 17.09
N ALA A 76 15.05 19.30 17.80
CA ALA A 76 15.29 17.98 17.24
C ALA A 76 14.97 16.87 18.25
N ALA A 77 14.20 15.89 17.78
CA ALA A 77 13.94 14.63 18.48
C ALA A 77 14.46 13.49 17.59
N VAL A 78 15.19 12.54 18.19
CA VAL A 78 15.72 11.37 17.51
C VAL A 78 15.15 10.13 18.16
N ILE A 79 14.33 9.40 17.42
CA ILE A 79 13.85 8.08 17.85
C ILE A 79 15.05 7.13 17.84
N LYS A 80 15.42 6.59 19.00
CA LYS A 80 16.52 5.64 19.17
C LYS A 80 16.07 4.19 19.08
N GLU A 81 14.89 3.91 19.65
CA GLU A 81 14.33 2.57 19.71
C GLU A 81 12.83 2.66 19.45
N ALA A 82 12.37 1.86 18.49
CA ALA A 82 10.96 1.72 18.17
C ALA A 82 10.70 0.30 17.66
N TYR A 83 9.49 -0.20 17.92
CA TYR A 83 9.01 -1.49 17.41
C TYR A 83 7.86 -1.25 16.45
N PHE A 84 7.82 -1.99 15.35
CA PHE A 84 6.65 -1.99 14.48
C PHE A 84 5.49 -2.64 15.21
N THR A 85 4.33 -1.98 15.20
CA THR A 85 3.09 -2.53 15.73
C THR A 85 2.20 -2.99 14.60
N GLN A 86 1.31 -3.94 14.87
CA GLN A 86 0.30 -4.34 13.90
C GLN A 86 -0.68 -3.18 13.68
N ALA A 87 -0.90 -2.79 12.43
CA ALA A 87 -1.96 -1.85 12.09
C ALA A 87 -3.31 -2.43 12.48
N SER A 88 -4.21 -1.60 13.02
CA SER A 88 -5.58 -2.02 13.34
C SER A 88 -6.59 -1.62 12.28
N THR A 89 -6.18 -0.78 11.32
CA THR A 89 -7.04 -0.20 10.29
C THR A 89 -6.47 -0.46 8.90
N THR A 90 -7.23 -0.11 7.88
CA THR A 90 -6.83 0.05 6.48
C THR A 90 -5.79 1.14 6.27
N ASP A 91 -5.07 1.08 5.15
CA ASP A 91 -3.96 1.97 4.82
C ASP A 91 -4.37 3.38 4.35
N TYR A 92 -5.54 3.56 3.72
CA TYR A 92 -5.94 4.85 3.15
C TYR A 92 -7.31 5.30 3.64
N ASN A 93 -7.47 6.61 3.86
CA ASN A 93 -8.77 7.21 4.09
C ASN A 93 -8.82 8.67 3.65
N GLY A 94 -10.02 9.23 3.58
CA GLY A 94 -10.22 10.59 3.14
C GLY A 94 -11.67 11.00 2.99
N VAL A 95 -11.88 12.11 2.31
CA VAL A 95 -13.19 12.68 2.00
C VAL A 95 -13.30 12.99 0.52
N TYR A 96 -14.44 12.61 -0.06
CA TYR A 96 -14.83 12.92 -1.44
C TYR A 96 -16.31 13.28 -1.48
N ARG A 97 -16.66 14.46 -1.99
CA ARG A 97 -18.07 14.94 -2.10
C ARG A 97 -18.89 14.81 -0.80
N GLY A 98 -18.24 14.96 0.36
CA GLY A 98 -18.86 14.81 1.69
C GLY A 98 -18.95 13.37 2.20
N PHE A 99 -18.62 12.37 1.39
CA PHE A 99 -18.53 10.97 1.82
C PHE A 99 -17.18 10.68 2.45
N TYR A 100 -17.19 9.94 3.56
CA TYR A 100 -16.00 9.31 4.11
C TYR A 100 -15.59 8.14 3.22
N LEU A 101 -14.35 8.19 2.74
CA LEU A 101 -13.71 7.11 1.97
C LEU A 101 -12.70 6.39 2.85
N ASP A 102 -12.68 5.06 2.79
CA ASP A 102 -11.70 4.24 3.49
C ASP A 102 -11.38 3.01 2.65
N PHE A 103 -10.09 2.82 2.31
CA PHE A 103 -9.72 1.73 1.42
C PHE A 103 -8.37 1.12 1.69
N GLU A 104 -8.24 -0.10 1.18
CA GLU A 104 -7.01 -0.89 1.20
C GLU A 104 -6.54 -1.14 -0.23
N ALA A 105 -5.22 -1.16 -0.44
CA ALA A 105 -4.65 -1.42 -1.76
C ALA A 105 -3.73 -2.64 -1.70
N LYS A 106 -4.05 -3.69 -2.44
CA LYS A 106 -3.25 -4.92 -2.47
C LYS A 106 -2.90 -5.30 -3.90
N GLU A 107 -1.68 -5.79 -4.08
CA GLU A 107 -1.21 -6.33 -5.36
C GLU A 107 -1.06 -7.85 -5.32
N THR A 108 -1.23 -8.47 -6.48
CA THR A 108 -0.95 -9.89 -6.69
C THR A 108 -0.27 -10.11 -8.03
N LYS A 109 0.67 -11.07 -8.06
CA LYS A 109 1.27 -11.60 -9.30
C LYS A 109 0.46 -12.74 -9.91
N ASN A 110 -0.52 -13.27 -9.18
CA ASN A 110 -1.38 -14.33 -9.68
C ASN A 110 -2.27 -13.79 -10.80
N LYS A 111 -2.53 -14.58 -11.83
CA LYS A 111 -3.32 -14.18 -13.01
C LYS A 111 -4.79 -14.57 -12.90
N THR A 112 -5.14 -15.50 -12.01
CA THR A 112 -6.48 -16.10 -11.99
C THR A 112 -7.26 -15.85 -10.71
N SER A 113 -6.60 -15.42 -9.63
CA SER A 113 -7.27 -15.14 -8.36
C SER A 113 -6.45 -14.25 -7.43
N PHE A 114 -7.14 -13.60 -6.51
CA PHE A 114 -6.60 -12.78 -5.44
C PHE A 114 -6.59 -13.56 -4.11
N PRO A 115 -5.43 -13.94 -3.55
CA PRO A 115 -5.37 -14.71 -2.31
C PRO A 115 -5.86 -13.93 -1.08
N PHE A 116 -6.70 -14.54 -0.24
CA PHE A 116 -7.17 -13.90 1.00
C PHE A 116 -6.04 -13.66 2.01
N LYS A 117 -4.97 -14.44 1.99
CA LYS A 117 -3.78 -14.21 2.85
C LYS A 117 -3.17 -12.80 2.73
N ASN A 118 -3.49 -12.05 1.68
CA ASN A 118 -3.06 -10.67 1.50
C ASN A 118 -3.83 -9.69 2.40
N PHE A 119 -4.96 -10.10 2.98
CA PHE A 119 -5.73 -9.32 3.94
C PHE A 119 -5.58 -9.90 5.34
N HIS A 120 -5.66 -9.02 6.34
CA HIS A 120 -5.60 -9.42 7.73
C HIS A 120 -6.97 -9.27 8.42
N PRO A 121 -7.30 -10.11 9.43
CA PRO A 121 -8.61 -10.06 10.10
C PRO A 121 -9.00 -8.70 10.67
N HIS A 122 -8.03 -7.92 11.17
CA HIS A 122 -8.29 -6.57 11.69
C HIS A 122 -8.75 -5.60 10.59
N GLN A 123 -8.25 -5.75 9.35
CA GLN A 123 -8.65 -4.90 8.23
C GLN A 123 -10.12 -5.15 7.87
N ILE A 124 -10.52 -6.42 7.84
CA ILE A 124 -11.91 -6.82 7.57
C ILE A 124 -12.84 -6.30 8.67
N SER A 125 -12.45 -6.47 9.93
CA SER A 125 -13.23 -5.98 11.08
C SER A 125 -13.40 -4.45 11.05
N HIS A 126 -12.35 -3.72 10.65
CA HIS A 126 -12.39 -2.27 10.47
C HIS A 126 -13.32 -1.87 9.32
N MET A 127 -13.22 -2.52 8.16
CA MET A 127 -14.11 -2.27 7.02
C MET A 127 -15.58 -2.50 7.40
N GLU A 128 -15.90 -3.58 8.13
CA GLU A 128 -17.26 -3.82 8.63
C GLU A 128 -17.76 -2.69 9.54
N ALA A 129 -16.91 -2.20 10.44
CA ALA A 129 -17.26 -1.10 11.34
C ALA A 129 -17.53 0.20 10.56
N CYS A 130 -16.71 0.51 9.55
CA CYS A 130 -16.92 1.70 8.71
C CYS A 130 -18.17 1.59 7.83
N LEU A 131 -18.43 0.42 7.23
CA LEU A 131 -19.64 0.16 6.45
C LEU A 131 -20.91 0.36 7.30
N LYS A 132 -20.90 -0.08 8.56
CA LYS A 132 -22.02 0.12 9.50
C LYS A 132 -22.32 1.60 9.80
N GLN A 133 -21.34 2.49 9.61
CA GLN A 133 -21.51 3.93 9.80
C GLN A 133 -21.84 4.67 8.48
N GLY A 134 -22.06 3.94 7.39
CA GLY A 134 -22.35 4.52 6.07
C GLY A 134 -21.11 5.09 5.36
N GLY A 135 -19.90 4.72 5.79
CA GLY A 135 -18.67 5.04 5.06
C GLY A 135 -18.56 4.22 3.76
N ILE A 136 -17.95 4.81 2.74
CA ILE A 136 -17.66 4.10 1.49
C ILE A 136 -16.34 3.36 1.69
N CYS A 137 -16.44 2.04 1.88
CA CYS A 137 -15.28 1.18 2.05
C CYS A 137 -15.07 0.31 0.83
N PHE A 138 -13.83 0.26 0.34
CA PHE A 138 -13.49 -0.54 -0.83
C PHE A 138 -12.05 -1.04 -0.78
N VAL A 139 -11.71 -1.91 -1.72
CA VAL A 139 -10.34 -2.35 -1.94
C VAL A 139 -9.93 -2.17 -3.39
N LEU A 140 -8.69 -1.73 -3.59
CA LEU A 140 -8.05 -1.67 -4.89
C LEU A 140 -7.19 -2.92 -5.08
N LEU A 141 -7.53 -3.71 -6.11
CA LEU A 141 -6.89 -4.98 -6.42
C LEU A 141 -6.06 -4.83 -7.70
N TRP A 142 -4.73 -4.87 -7.56
CA TRP A 142 -3.81 -4.80 -8.69
C TRP A 142 -3.30 -6.18 -9.10
N PHE A 143 -3.60 -6.58 -10.34
CA PHE A 143 -3.06 -7.78 -10.97
C PHE A 143 -1.79 -7.41 -11.74
N SER A 144 -0.64 -7.42 -11.08
CA SER A 144 0.60 -6.90 -11.64
C SER A 144 1.06 -7.65 -12.90
N ALA A 145 0.74 -8.94 -13.01
CA ALA A 145 1.07 -9.73 -14.20
C ALA A 145 0.14 -9.46 -15.40
N LEU A 146 -1.05 -8.91 -15.14
CA LEU A 146 -2.05 -8.55 -16.16
C LEU A 146 -2.09 -7.04 -16.43
N GLN A 147 -1.47 -6.23 -15.57
CA GLN A 147 -1.55 -4.76 -15.59
C GLN A 147 -3.00 -4.26 -15.52
N ARG A 148 -3.81 -4.88 -14.66
CA ARG A 148 -5.23 -4.54 -14.46
C ARG A 148 -5.50 -4.17 -13.01
N CYS A 149 -6.26 -3.11 -12.81
CA CYS A 149 -6.69 -2.62 -11.50
C CYS A 149 -8.20 -2.77 -11.38
N PHE A 150 -8.68 -3.20 -10.22
CA PHE A 150 -10.11 -3.27 -9.94
C PHE A 150 -10.44 -2.56 -8.65
N TYR A 151 -11.54 -1.81 -8.68
CA TYR A 151 -12.29 -1.40 -7.51
C TYR A 151 -13.21 -2.54 -7.10
N LEU A 152 -13.18 -2.93 -5.83
CA LEU A 152 -14.15 -3.87 -5.27
C LEU A 152 -14.72 -3.29 -3.99
N ASP A 153 -16.05 -3.18 -3.93
CA ASP A 153 -16.76 -2.75 -2.74
C ASP A 153 -16.49 -3.71 -1.56
N SER A 154 -16.26 -3.16 -0.37
CA SER A 154 -15.87 -3.96 0.79
C SER A 154 -16.97 -4.90 1.27
N THR A 155 -18.25 -4.66 0.96
CA THR A 155 -19.33 -5.61 1.33
C THR A 155 -19.10 -6.97 0.69
N HIS A 156 -18.67 -7.01 -0.58
CA HIS A 156 -18.33 -8.24 -1.28
C HIS A 156 -17.10 -8.91 -0.68
N LEU A 157 -16.04 -8.14 -0.41
CA LEU A 157 -14.83 -8.68 0.19
C LEU A 157 -15.12 -9.34 1.55
N VAL A 158 -15.88 -8.64 2.41
CA VAL A 158 -16.29 -9.13 3.73
C VAL A 158 -17.12 -10.42 3.61
N HIS A 159 -18.09 -10.44 2.71
CA HIS A 159 -18.93 -11.62 2.47
C HIS A 159 -18.07 -12.86 2.13
N TYR A 160 -17.23 -12.76 1.11
CA TYR A 160 -16.40 -13.89 0.69
C TYR A 160 -15.29 -14.21 1.69
N TRP A 161 -14.83 -13.23 2.48
CA TRP A 161 -13.90 -13.47 3.57
C TRP A 161 -14.49 -14.41 4.62
N HIS A 162 -15.77 -14.25 4.97
CA HIS A 162 -16.44 -15.13 5.92
C HIS A 162 -16.78 -16.48 5.31
N GLU A 163 -17.24 -16.51 4.06
CA GLU A 163 -17.50 -17.77 3.34
C GLU A 163 -16.26 -18.66 3.22
N GLN A 164 -15.05 -18.07 3.20
CA GLN A 164 -13.82 -18.88 3.17
C GLN A 164 -13.71 -19.84 4.37
N GLN A 165 -14.26 -19.46 5.53
CA GLN A 165 -14.20 -20.26 6.75
C GLN A 165 -15.16 -21.45 6.70
N THR A 166 -16.25 -21.34 5.93
CA THR A 166 -17.29 -22.38 5.84
C THR A 166 -17.14 -23.24 4.57
N GLN A 167 -16.78 -22.64 3.44
CA GLN A 167 -16.68 -23.29 2.13
C GLN A 167 -15.22 -23.60 1.70
N GLY A 168 -14.23 -23.12 2.45
CA GLY A 168 -12.80 -23.48 2.28
C GLY A 168 -12.05 -22.79 1.13
N ARG A 169 -12.68 -21.92 0.33
CA ARG A 169 -12.01 -21.20 -0.77
C ARG A 169 -11.11 -20.08 -0.24
N LYS A 170 -9.80 -20.20 -0.42
CA LYS A 170 -8.78 -19.26 0.13
C LYS A 170 -8.42 -18.08 -0.77
N SER A 171 -9.19 -17.82 -1.83
CA SER A 171 -8.94 -16.72 -2.78
C SER A 171 -10.22 -16.29 -3.51
N LEU A 172 -10.22 -15.05 -4.00
CA LEU A 172 -11.23 -14.49 -4.91
C LEU A 172 -10.83 -14.76 -6.37
N PRO A 173 -11.58 -15.52 -7.17
CA PRO A 173 -11.31 -15.68 -8.59
C PRO A 173 -11.39 -14.35 -9.34
N LEU A 174 -10.53 -14.16 -10.35
CA LEU A 174 -10.53 -12.96 -11.19
C LEU A 174 -11.89 -12.77 -11.87
N SER A 175 -12.51 -13.84 -12.39
CA SER A 175 -13.84 -13.77 -13.02
C SER A 175 -14.93 -13.28 -12.07
N LEU A 176 -14.79 -13.54 -10.78
CA LEU A 176 -15.71 -13.02 -9.76
C LEU A 176 -15.47 -11.54 -9.51
N ILE A 177 -14.21 -11.12 -9.46
CA ILE A 177 -13.81 -9.71 -9.32
C ILE A 177 -14.27 -8.90 -10.54
N GLU A 178 -14.15 -9.44 -11.75
CA GLU A 178 -14.63 -8.79 -12.98
C GLU A 178 -16.16 -8.63 -13.00
N LYS A 179 -16.89 -9.55 -12.36
CA LYS A 179 -18.35 -9.50 -12.28
C LYS A 179 -18.85 -8.50 -11.22
N LEU A 180 -18.19 -8.44 -10.07
CA LEU A 180 -18.64 -7.66 -8.92
C LEU A 180 -17.95 -6.30 -8.78
N GLY A 181 -16.72 -6.19 -9.27
CA GLY A 181 -15.91 -4.99 -9.20
C GLY A 181 -16.02 -4.15 -10.46
N ILE A 182 -15.41 -2.97 -10.40
CA ILE A 182 -15.29 -2.02 -11.51
C ILE A 182 -13.82 -2.01 -11.94
N GLU A 183 -13.55 -2.28 -13.22
CA GLU A 183 -12.19 -2.18 -13.75
C GLU A 183 -11.77 -0.71 -13.87
N ILE A 184 -10.59 -0.40 -13.32
CA ILE A 184 -10.01 0.95 -13.35
C ILE A 184 -8.89 0.95 -14.40
N PRO A 185 -9.09 1.58 -15.56
CA PRO A 185 -8.02 1.73 -16.54
C PRO A 185 -6.92 2.63 -15.97
N SER A 186 -5.66 2.24 -16.18
CA SER A 186 -4.52 3.07 -15.74
C SER A 186 -4.45 4.35 -16.56
N GLY A 187 -4.28 5.47 -15.89
CA GLY A 187 -4.17 6.81 -16.49
C GLY A 187 -2.75 7.37 -16.44
N PHE A 188 -2.61 8.61 -16.93
CA PHE A 188 -1.37 9.37 -16.80
C PHE A 188 -1.40 10.32 -15.59
N ALA A 189 -2.46 11.12 -15.47
CA ALA A 189 -2.69 12.05 -14.36
C ALA A 189 -4.22 12.19 -14.15
N PRO A 190 -4.81 11.49 -13.16
CA PRO A 190 -4.17 10.61 -12.17
C PRO A 190 -3.70 9.27 -12.78
N ARG A 191 -2.76 8.59 -12.10
CA ARG A 191 -2.26 7.26 -12.52
C ARG A 191 -3.28 6.16 -12.31
N VAL A 192 -3.98 6.21 -11.18
CA VAL A 192 -5.03 5.28 -10.79
C VAL A 192 -6.31 6.12 -10.59
N PRO A 193 -7.13 6.31 -11.66
CA PRO A 193 -8.34 7.14 -11.64
C PRO A 193 -9.51 6.52 -10.84
N TYR A 194 -9.26 6.01 -9.62
CA TYR A 194 -10.26 5.27 -8.84
C TYR A 194 -11.47 6.10 -8.42
N LEU A 195 -11.38 7.44 -8.37
CA LEU A 195 -12.56 8.29 -8.09
C LEU A 195 -13.69 8.06 -9.12
N GLN A 196 -13.34 7.75 -10.38
CA GLN A 196 -14.33 7.43 -11.42
C GLN A 196 -15.12 6.16 -11.09
N ALA A 197 -14.45 5.15 -10.53
CA ALA A 197 -15.13 3.94 -10.07
C ALA A 197 -16.03 4.21 -8.85
N ILE A 198 -15.65 5.15 -7.98
CA ILE A 198 -16.48 5.58 -6.86
C ILE A 198 -17.73 6.32 -7.37
N ASP A 199 -17.58 7.22 -8.34
CA ASP A 199 -18.73 7.91 -8.94
C ASP A 199 -19.70 6.91 -9.59
N GLN A 200 -19.18 5.95 -10.37
CA GLN A 200 -20.01 4.87 -10.94
C GLN A 200 -20.71 4.03 -9.87
N TYR A 201 -20.01 3.71 -8.77
CA TYR A 201 -20.60 3.00 -7.64
C TYR A 201 -21.73 3.80 -6.98
N LEU A 202 -21.52 5.10 -6.75
CA LEU A 202 -22.52 6.00 -6.17
C LEU A 202 -23.76 6.09 -7.06
N GLU A 203 -23.59 6.25 -8.38
CA GLU A 203 -24.69 6.29 -9.34
C GLU A 203 -25.52 5.00 -9.34
N SER A 204 -24.87 3.84 -9.22
CA SER A 204 -25.57 2.55 -9.13
C SER A 204 -26.37 2.39 -7.85
N ASN A 205 -25.90 2.96 -6.74
CA ASN A 205 -26.55 2.88 -5.43
C ASN A 205 -27.63 3.95 -5.21
N GLU A 206 -27.60 5.08 -5.92
CA GLU A 206 -28.68 6.09 -5.89
C GLU A 206 -29.98 5.57 -6.55
N GLY A 207 -29.89 4.50 -7.36
CA GLY A 207 -31.05 3.79 -7.91
C GLY A 207 -31.75 2.82 -6.95
N GLU A 208 -31.16 2.52 -5.78
CA GLU A 208 -31.81 1.73 -4.74
C GLU A 208 -32.49 2.66 -3.74
N PRO A 209 -33.80 2.48 -3.46
CA PRO A 209 -34.49 3.35 -2.52
C PRO A 209 -33.87 3.14 -1.13
N LYS A 210 -33.10 4.13 -0.68
CA LYS A 210 -32.72 4.25 0.73
C LYS A 210 -34.01 4.49 1.50
N ASN A 211 -34.56 3.42 2.07
CA ASN A 211 -35.61 3.50 3.07
C ASN A 211 -35.12 4.42 4.19
N ALA A 212 -35.63 5.65 4.17
CA ALA A 212 -35.56 6.57 5.29
C ALA A 212 -36.35 5.93 6.44
N ASN A 213 -35.65 5.61 7.52
CA ASN A 213 -36.24 5.43 8.84
C ASN A 213 -35.76 6.58 9.72
#